data_AF-A0A1G0RJZ9-F1
#
_entry.id   AF-A0A1G0RJZ9-F1
#
_cell.length_a   1.000
_cell.length_b   1.000
_cell.length_c   1.000
_cell.angle_alpha   90.00
_cell.angle_beta   90.00
_cell.angle_gamma   90.00
#
_symmetry.space_group_name_H-M   'P 1'
#
loop_
_entity.id
_entity.type
_entity.pdbx_description
1 polymer ?
#
loop_
_entity_poly.entity_id
_entity_poly.type
_entity_poly.pdbx_seq_one_letter_code
_entity_poly.pdbx_strand_id
1 'polypeptide(L)'
;MKTDEELKEIAQGILSGQIFTDRHIEDDDMFASIFMPVAMFDQKQLKELSDSQPGLFYEYMSKAGPRAINGYPSFFSYNILSIDETKKMIDYMGKIQEAIKKI
;
A
#
# COMPACT_ATOMS: atom_id res chain seq x y z
N MET A 1 1.76 -7.49 -13.54
CA MET A 1 2.99 -7.64 -12.74
C MET A 1 3.80 -6.37 -12.92
N LYS A 2 4.24 -5.76 -11.82
CA LYS A 2 5.06 -4.55 -11.78
C LYS A 2 6.49 -4.85 -12.22
N THR A 3 7.11 -3.89 -12.91
CA THR A 3 8.52 -3.97 -13.31
C THR A 3 9.44 -3.69 -12.12
N ASP A 4 10.71 -4.08 -12.23
CA ASP A 4 11.71 -3.78 -11.20
C ASP A 4 11.89 -2.27 -10.98
N GLU A 5 11.69 -1.45 -12.02
CA GLU A 5 11.73 0.02 -11.91
C GLU A 5 10.53 0.54 -11.11
N GLU A 6 9.31 0.09 -11.43
CA GLU A 6 8.10 0.44 -10.67
C GLU A 6 8.23 0.02 -9.19
N LEU A 7 8.77 -1.18 -8.91
CA LEU A 7 8.95 -1.64 -7.54
C LEU A 7 9.97 -0.79 -6.75
N LYS A 8 11.01 -0.27 -7.41
CA LYS A 8 11.96 0.65 -6.78
C LYS A 8 11.33 2.01 -6.52
N GLU A 9 10.53 2.53 -7.45
CA GLU A 9 9.78 3.77 -7.25
C GLU A 9 8.80 3.65 -6.08
N ILE A 10 8.08 2.52 -5.99
CA ILE A 10 7.18 2.24 -4.86
C ILE A 10 7.98 2.17 -3.54
N ALA A 11 9.11 1.46 -3.53
CA ALA A 11 9.97 1.38 -2.34
C ALA A 11 10.43 2.77 -1.86
N GLN A 12 10.89 3.63 -2.80
CA GLN A 12 11.26 5.01 -2.48
C GLN A 12 10.06 5.82 -1.98
N GLY A 13 8.91 5.69 -2.64
CA GLY A 13 7.68 6.39 -2.27
C GLY A 13 7.17 6.03 -0.87
N ILE A 14 7.32 4.77 -0.46
CA ILE A 14 6.99 4.34 0.91
C ILE A 14 7.96 4.98 1.91
N LEU A 15 9.27 4.90 1.65
CA LEU A 15 10.30 5.46 2.53
C LEU A 15 10.21 6.99 2.68
N SER A 16 9.78 7.69 1.63
CA SER A 16 9.62 9.15 1.62
C SER A 16 8.26 9.62 2.17
N GLY A 17 7.35 8.70 2.49
CA GLY A 17 5.99 9.02 2.93
C GLY A 17 5.05 9.50 1.80
N GLN A 18 5.45 9.34 0.53
CA GLN A 18 4.60 9.64 -0.63
C GLN A 18 3.57 8.54 -0.92
N ILE A 19 3.80 7.32 -0.42
CA ILE A 19 2.89 6.17 -0.52
C ILE A 19 2.47 5.72 0.88
N PHE A 20 1.17 5.54 1.06
CA PHE A 20 0.58 4.92 2.24
C PHE A 20 0.30 3.44 1.97
N THR A 21 0.46 2.58 2.98
CA THR A 21 0.26 1.13 2.86
C THR A 21 -0.63 0.62 3.98
N ASP A 22 -1.24 -0.55 3.79
CA ASP A 22 -1.96 -1.28 4.83
C ASP A 22 -1.13 -1.52 6.10
N ARG A 23 0.20 -1.67 5.98
CA ARG A 23 1.10 -1.83 7.13
C ARG A 23 1.27 -0.58 8.00
N HIS A 24 0.75 0.57 7.57
CA HIS A 24 0.70 1.78 8.40
C HIS A 24 -0.58 1.85 9.25
N ILE A 25 -1.51 0.91 9.05
CA ILE A 25 -2.78 0.85 9.77
C ILE A 25 -2.54 0.02 11.03
N GLU A 26 -2.86 0.58 12.20
CA GLU A 26 -2.70 -0.11 13.50
C GLU A 26 -3.98 -0.86 13.91
N ASP A 27 -5.12 -0.38 13.44
CA ASP A 27 -6.46 -0.92 13.72
C ASP A 27 -7.06 -1.47 12.43
N ASP A 28 -7.15 -2.81 12.35
CA ASP A 28 -7.64 -3.53 11.16
C ASP A 28 -9.08 -3.12 10.78
N ASP A 29 -9.91 -2.68 11.74
CA ASP A 29 -11.27 -2.22 11.47
C ASP A 29 -11.27 -0.93 10.62
N MET A 30 -10.15 -0.19 10.60
CA MET A 30 -10.01 1.01 9.79
C MET A 30 -9.71 0.71 8.31
N PHE A 31 -9.28 -0.49 7.95
CA PHE A 31 -8.82 -0.82 6.59
C PHE A 31 -9.83 -0.44 5.51
N ALA A 32 -11.09 -0.86 5.67
CA ALA A 32 -12.13 -0.60 4.69
C ALA A 32 -12.52 0.89 4.59
N SER A 33 -12.34 1.66 5.67
CA SER A 33 -12.58 3.12 5.67
C SER A 33 -11.44 3.91 5.02
N ILE A 34 -10.23 3.36 5.04
CA ILE A 34 -9.04 3.94 4.42
C ILE A 34 -9.02 3.62 2.93
N PHE A 35 -9.29 2.36 2.56
CA PHE A 35 -9.44 1.92 1.18
C PHE A 35 -10.92 1.74 0.83
N MET A 36 -11.63 2.86 0.70
CA MET A 36 -13.10 2.93 0.56
C MET A 36 -13.71 1.98 -0.49
N PRO A 37 -13.08 1.70 -1.65
CA PRO A 37 -13.67 0.74 -2.58
C PRO A 37 -13.92 -0.64 -1.95
N VAL A 38 -13.09 -1.08 -0.99
CA VAL A 38 -13.25 -2.36 -0.29
C VAL A 38 -14.53 -2.38 0.57
N ALA A 39 -14.88 -1.26 1.21
CA ALA A 39 -16.13 -1.14 1.97
C ALA A 39 -17.39 -1.31 1.11
N MET A 40 -17.27 -1.15 -0.21
CA MET A 40 -18.37 -1.23 -1.17
C MET A 40 -18.42 -2.57 -1.91
N PHE A 41 -17.50 -3.49 -1.61
CA PHE A 41 -17.46 -4.81 -2.26
C PHE A 41 -18.61 -5.69 -1.79
N ASP A 42 -19.20 -6.42 -2.74
CA ASP A 42 -20.08 -7.53 -2.39
C ASP A 42 -19.30 -8.75 -1.89
N GLN A 43 -20.01 -9.78 -1.41
CA GLN A 43 -19.37 -11.00 -0.89
C GLN A 43 -18.51 -11.72 -1.94
N LYS A 44 -18.87 -11.65 -3.22
CA LYS A 44 -18.11 -12.30 -4.29
C LYS A 44 -16.80 -11.58 -4.50
N GLN A 45 -16.81 -10.25 -4.57
CA GLN A 45 -15.62 -9.43 -4.72
C GLN A 45 -14.67 -9.56 -3.51
N LEU A 46 -15.22 -9.61 -2.28
CA LEU A 46 -14.42 -9.89 -1.09
C LEU A 46 -13.76 -11.27 -1.14
N LYS A 47 -14.49 -12.29 -1.61
CA LYS A 47 -13.94 -13.62 -1.79
C LYS A 47 -12.83 -13.65 -2.85
N GLU A 48 -13.05 -13.03 -4.00
CA GLU A 48 -12.04 -12.93 -5.07
C GLU A 48 -10.77 -12.22 -4.59
N LEU A 49 -10.94 -11.14 -3.81
CA LEU A 49 -9.82 -10.42 -3.20
C LEU A 49 -9.05 -11.31 -2.23
N SER A 50 -9.76 -12.02 -1.34
CA SER A 50 -9.14 -12.97 -0.40
C SER A 50 -8.43 -14.12 -1.11
N ASP A 51 -9.05 -14.70 -2.14
CA ASP A 51 -8.49 -15.80 -2.93
C ASP A 51 -7.22 -15.37 -3.70
N SER A 52 -7.14 -14.10 -4.08
CA SER A 52 -5.96 -13.55 -4.79
C SER A 52 -4.71 -13.42 -3.91
N GLN A 53 -4.85 -13.55 -2.58
CA GLN A 53 -3.77 -13.44 -1.60
C GLN A 53 -2.87 -12.21 -1.83
N PRO A 54 -3.42 -10.98 -1.68
CA PRO A 54 -2.65 -9.75 -1.87
C PRO A 54 -1.47 -9.68 -0.89
N GLY A 55 -0.32 -9.24 -1.36
CA GLY A 55 0.89 -9.08 -0.53
C GLY A 55 1.01 -7.71 0.14
N LEU A 56 0.45 -6.67 -0.49
CA LEU A 56 0.45 -5.30 0.03
C LEU A 56 -0.64 -4.48 -0.65
N PHE A 57 -1.46 -3.78 0.13
CA PHE A 57 -2.27 -2.66 -0.36
C PHE A 57 -1.54 -1.35 -0.19
N TYR A 58 -1.63 -0.49 -1.20
CA TYR A 58 -1.05 0.84 -1.11
C TYR A 58 -1.77 1.86 -1.99
N GLU A 59 -1.58 3.12 -1.68
CA GLU A 59 -1.99 4.23 -2.53
C GLU A 59 -1.07 5.44 -2.34
N TYR A 60 -0.95 6.26 -3.39
CA TYR A 60 -0.21 7.52 -3.33
C TYR A 60 -0.96 8.53 -2.47
N MET A 61 -0.24 9.20 -1.58
CA MET A 61 -0.80 10.27 -0.73
C MET A 61 -1.38 11.43 -1.55
N SER A 62 -0.94 11.64 -2.79
CA SER A 62 -1.52 12.60 -3.73
C SER A 62 -2.95 12.25 -4.18
N LYS A 63 -3.40 11.01 -3.95
CA LYS A 63 -4.75 10.52 -4.20
C LYS A 63 -5.62 10.50 -2.94
N ALA A 64 -5.08 10.90 -1.78
CA ALA A 64 -5.85 10.98 -0.56
C ALA A 64 -6.95 12.04 -0.70
N GLY A 65 -8.17 11.67 -0.31
CA GLY A 65 -9.25 12.60 -0.05
C GLY A 65 -9.02 13.40 1.25
N PRO A 66 -10.02 14.20 1.67
CA PRO A 66 -9.98 14.86 2.97
C PRO A 66 -9.69 13.85 4.08
N ARG A 67 -8.74 14.19 4.97
CA ARG A 67 -8.39 13.32 6.11
C ARG A 67 -9.60 13.14 7.04
N ALA A 68 -9.78 11.91 7.52
CA ALA A 68 -10.78 11.62 8.53
C ALA A 68 -10.32 12.08 9.93
N ILE A 69 -11.26 12.12 10.88
CA ILE A 69 -11.01 12.61 12.26
C ILE A 69 -9.98 11.74 13.01
N ASN A 70 -9.81 10.49 12.59
CA ASN A 70 -8.87 9.52 13.15
C ASN A 70 -7.40 9.73 12.72
N GLY A 71 -7.11 10.72 11.86
CA GLY A 71 -5.75 11.01 11.40
C GLY A 71 -5.26 10.19 10.21
N TYR A 72 -6.02 9.17 9.77
CA TYR A 72 -5.69 8.39 8.57
C TYR A 72 -6.14 9.10 7.28
N PRO A 73 -5.45 8.87 6.15
CA PRO A 73 -5.97 9.25 4.84
C PRO A 73 -7.19 8.38 4.47
N SER A 74 -8.02 8.89 3.58
CA SER A 74 -9.07 8.10 2.92
C SER A 74 -8.82 8.11 1.42
N PHE A 75 -8.86 6.94 0.80
CA PHE A 75 -8.59 6.75 -0.62
C PHE A 75 -9.82 6.18 -1.32
N PHE A 76 -10.15 6.75 -2.48
CA PHE A 76 -11.19 6.25 -3.39
C PHE A 76 -10.64 5.29 -4.46
N SER A 77 -9.37 4.89 -4.31
CA SER A 77 -8.66 3.91 -5.13
C SER A 77 -7.64 3.19 -4.26
N TYR A 78 -7.11 2.08 -4.78
CA TYR A 78 -5.99 1.39 -4.19
C TYR A 78 -5.21 0.65 -5.29
N ASN A 79 -3.98 0.28 -4.96
CA ASN A 79 -3.15 -0.63 -5.75
C ASN A 79 -2.79 -1.84 -4.89
N ILE A 80 -2.48 -2.96 -5.55
CA ILE A 80 -2.07 -4.21 -4.90
C ILE A 80 -0.72 -4.65 -5.48
N LEU A 81 0.18 -5.11 -4.60
CA LEU A 81 1.30 -5.96 -4.98
C LEU A 81 0.99 -7.40 -4.60
N SER A 82 1.42 -8.34 -5.42
CA SER A 82 1.49 -9.76 -5.05
C SER A 82 2.53 -9.98 -3.95
N ILE A 83 2.50 -11.16 -3.33
CA ILE A 83 3.47 -11.55 -2.29
C ILE A 83 4.92 -11.46 -2.82
N ASP A 84 5.18 -11.89 -4.05
CA ASP A 84 6.54 -11.90 -4.60
C ASP A 84 7.03 -10.51 -5.01
N GLU A 85 6.15 -9.67 -5.56
CA GLU A 85 6.45 -8.24 -5.80
C GLU A 85 6.73 -7.51 -4.49
N THR A 86 5.96 -7.81 -3.45
CA THR A 86 6.14 -7.23 -2.12
C THR A 86 7.50 -7.59 -1.52
N LYS A 87 7.92 -8.86 -1.62
CA LYS A 87 9.27 -9.29 -1.17
C LYS A 87 10.37 -8.55 -1.92
N LYS A 88 10.27 -8.42 -3.24
CA LYS A 88 11.25 -7.68 -4.05
C LYS A 88 11.29 -6.19 -3.68
N MET A 89 10.13 -5.57 -3.49
CA MET A 89 10.03 -4.17 -3.09
C MET A 89 10.69 -3.93 -1.73
N ILE A 90 10.47 -4.81 -0.74
CA ILE A 90 11.13 -4.73 0.58
C ILE A 90 12.66 -4.85 0.46
N ASP A 91 13.16 -5.74 -0.39
CA ASP A 91 14.61 -5.85 -0.66
C ASP A 91 15.17 -4.53 -1.22
N TYR A 92 14.46 -3.88 -2.14
CA TYR A 92 14.84 -2.54 -2.61
C TYR A 92 14.80 -1.47 -1.52
N MET A 93 13.78 -1.48 -0.64
CA MET A 93 13.74 -0.56 0.52
C MET A 93 15.00 -0.72 1.38
N GLY A 94 15.41 -1.95 1.67
CA GLY A 94 16.63 -2.23 2.44
C GLY A 94 17.88 -1.65 1.78
N LYS A 95 18.06 -1.90 0.48
CA LYS A 95 19.18 -1.36 -0.30
C LYS A 95 19.22 0.17 -0.32
N ILE A 96 18.06 0.82 -0.44
CA ILE A 96 17.94 2.29 -0.42
C ILE A 96 18.35 2.83 0.95
N GLN A 97 17.82 2.27 2.04
CA GLN A 97 18.16 2.70 3.39
C GLN A 97 19.64 2.53 3.71
N GLU A 98 20.26 1.43 3.27
CA GLU A 98 21.70 1.22 3.40
C GLU A 98 22.53 2.25 2.63
N ALA A 99 22.10 2.64 1.44
CA ALA A 99 22.76 3.68 0.65
C ALA A 99 22.67 5.05 1.34
N ILE A 100 21.52 5.39 1.93
CA ILE A 100 21.31 6.65 2.67
C ILE A 100 22.19 6.73 3.92
N LYS A 101 22.32 5.63 4.68
CA LYS A 101 23.14 5.60 5.92
C LYS A 101 24.65 5.77 5.68
N LYS A 102 25.12 5.62 4.44
CA LYS A 102 26.54 5.74 4.08
C LYS A 102 26.95 7.18 3.70
N ILE A 103 26.00 8.12 3.73
CA ILE A 103 26.20 9.55 3.50
C ILE A 103 26.31 10.25 4.85
#